data_AF-A0A965BH20-F1
#
_entry.id   AF-A0A965BH20-F1
#
_cell.length_a   1.000
_cell.length_b   1.000
_cell.length_c   1.000
_cell.angle_alpha   90.00
_cell.angle_beta   90.00
_cell.angle_gamma   90.00
#
_symmetry.space_group_name_H-M   'P 1'
#
loop_
_entity.id
_entity.type
_entity.pdbx_description
1 polymer ?
#
loop_
_entity_poly.entity_id
_entity_poly.type
_entity_poly.pdbx_seq_one_letter_code
_entity_poly.pdbx_strand_id
1 'polypeptide(L)'
;MEMSMKHDIGVAVIGMGWMGQAHSRAYRRVPDIFHDYRICPRLVVIADPVPSRREEAVARFGFDHSVADWREAIETPGVDVVVVATPNAEHAEVAIAAASGGKNVFCEKPVGRTLAETKA
;
A
#
# COMPACT_ATOMS: atom_id res chain seq x y z
N MET A 1 24.73 0.79 -24.91
CA MET A 1 23.34 0.53 -24.48
C MET A 1 23.19 1.09 -23.09
N GLU A 2 22.57 2.26 -22.96
CA GLU A 2 22.25 2.86 -21.68
C GLU A 2 21.25 1.95 -20.96
N MET A 3 21.65 1.39 -19.83
CA MET A 3 20.76 0.62 -18.97
C MET A 3 19.78 1.59 -18.31
N SER A 4 18.72 1.97 -19.02
CA SER A 4 17.64 2.80 -18.47
C SER A 4 17.14 2.16 -17.17
N MET A 5 17.27 2.93 -16.08
CA MET A 5 16.98 2.54 -14.68
C MET A 5 15.59 1.91 -14.53
N LYS A 6 15.49 0.89 -13.67
CA LYS A 6 14.18 0.38 -13.22
C LYS A 6 13.43 1.50 -12.49
N HIS A 7 12.12 1.59 -12.72
CA HIS A 7 11.28 2.53 -11.99
C HIS A 7 10.79 1.84 -10.72
N ASP A 8 11.49 2.09 -9.62
CA ASP A 8 11.12 1.58 -8.31
C ASP A 8 9.95 2.40 -7.76
N ILE A 9 8.86 1.72 -7.42
CA ILE A 9 7.67 2.33 -6.84
C ILE A 9 7.51 1.77 -5.43
N GLY A 10 7.65 2.61 -4.42
CA GLY A 10 7.43 2.23 -3.05
C GLY A 10 5.96 2.14 -2.70
N VAL A 11 5.55 0.99 -2.17
CA VAL A 11 4.17 0.69 -1.82
C VAL A 11 4.05 0.58 -0.30
N ALA A 12 3.16 1.39 0.27
CA ALA A 12 2.62 1.18 1.60
C ALA A 12 1.29 0.41 1.49
N VAL A 13 1.10 -0.60 2.33
CA VAL A 13 -0.20 -1.28 2.48
C VAL A 13 -0.74 -0.97 3.86
N ILE A 14 -2.01 -0.60 3.93
CA ILE A 14 -2.69 -0.29 5.19
C ILE A 14 -3.82 -1.30 5.37
N GLY A 15 -3.68 -2.18 6.36
CA GLY A 15 -4.53 -3.33 6.61
C GLY A 15 -3.96 -4.62 6.02
N MET A 16 -3.63 -5.57 6.89
CA MET A 16 -3.03 -6.86 6.53
C MET A 16 -4.04 -8.02 6.61
N GLY A 17 -5.31 -7.71 6.32
CA GLY A 17 -6.38 -8.69 6.13
C GLY A 17 -6.27 -9.41 4.77
N TRP A 18 -7.39 -9.98 4.32
CA TRP A 18 -7.43 -10.73 3.05
C TRP A 18 -6.98 -9.88 1.85
N MET A 19 -7.52 -8.67 1.71
CA MET A 19 -7.17 -7.80 0.58
C MET A 19 -5.74 -7.25 0.68
N GLY A 20 -5.26 -6.92 1.87
CA GLY A 20 -3.84 -6.59 2.08
C GLY A 20 -2.90 -7.69 1.57
N GLN A 21 -3.22 -8.95 1.87
CA GLN A 21 -2.46 -10.11 1.38
C GLN A 21 -2.54 -10.27 -0.14
N ALA A 22 -3.74 -10.13 -0.69
CA ALA A 22 -3.97 -10.26 -2.14
C ALA A 22 -3.18 -9.20 -2.92
N HIS A 23 -3.28 -7.94 -2.50
CA HIS A 23 -2.57 -6.82 -3.11
C HIS A 23 -1.06 -6.96 -2.98
N SER A 24 -0.56 -7.34 -1.80
CA SER A 24 0.88 -7.58 -1.60
C SER A 24 1.43 -8.64 -2.56
N ARG A 25 0.68 -9.73 -2.81
CA ARG A 25 1.04 -10.76 -3.80
C ARG A 25 0.98 -10.22 -5.23
N ALA A 26 -0.01 -9.38 -5.54
CA ALA A 26 -0.15 -8.79 -6.87
C ALA A 26 1.03 -7.86 -7.18
N TYR A 27 1.39 -6.95 -6.27
CA TYR A 27 2.54 -6.05 -6.45
C TYR A 27 3.85 -6.81 -6.69
N ARG A 28 4.10 -7.89 -5.97
CA ARG A 28 5.29 -8.75 -6.18
C ARG A 28 5.35 -9.41 -7.55
N ARG A 29 4.20 -9.60 -8.21
CA ARG A 29 4.12 -10.22 -9.54
C ARG A 29 4.18 -9.19 -10.66
N VAL A 30 4.05 -7.90 -10.37
CA VAL A 30 4.11 -6.85 -11.40
C VAL A 30 5.37 -6.94 -12.26
N PRO A 31 6.59 -7.14 -11.72
CA PRO A 31 7.79 -7.23 -12.57
C PRO A 31 7.79 -8.42 -13.53
N ASP A 32 7.12 -9.51 -13.16
CA ASP A 32 6.99 -10.73 -13.96
C ASP A 32 5.92 -10.57 -15.04
N ILE A 33 4.74 -10.05 -14.66
CA ILE A 33 3.59 -9.86 -15.57
C ILE A 33 3.85 -8.72 -16.57
N PHE A 34 4.50 -7.64 -16.13
CA PHE A 34 4.72 -6.42 -16.90
C PHE A 34 6.22 -6.19 -17.17
N HIS A 35 6.94 -7.26 -17.53
CA HIS A 35 8.40 -7.24 -17.70
C HIS A 35 8.92 -6.18 -18.68
N ASP A 36 8.14 -5.84 -19.72
CA ASP A 36 8.51 -4.85 -20.74
C ASP A 36 8.53 -3.41 -20.19
N TYR A 37 7.78 -3.13 -19.12
CA TYR A 37 7.63 -1.79 -18.56
C TYR A 37 8.70 -1.43 -17.51
N ARG A 38 9.55 -2.38 -17.11
CA ARG A 38 10.62 -2.18 -16.10
C ARG A 38 10.16 -1.53 -14.80
N ILE A 39 8.90 -1.76 -14.41
CA ILE A 39 8.31 -1.29 -13.15
C ILE A 39 8.62 -2.31 -12.06
N CYS A 40 9.13 -1.84 -10.92
CA CYS A 40 9.46 -2.70 -9.78
C CYS A 40 8.82 -2.17 -8.49
N PRO A 41 7.62 -2.65 -8.12
CA PRO A 41 7.05 -2.29 -6.84
C PRO A 41 7.86 -2.88 -5.70
N ARG A 42 8.22 -2.04 -4.73
CA ARG A 42 8.86 -2.45 -3.47
C ARG A 42 7.84 -2.31 -2.35
N LEU A 43 7.61 -3.38 -1.59
CA LEU A 43 6.75 -3.36 -0.42
C LEU A 43 7.51 -2.68 0.73
N VAL A 44 7.30 -1.39 0.93
CA VAL A 44 8.11 -0.58 1.86
C VAL A 44 7.63 -0.76 3.30
N VAL A 45 6.34 -0.52 3.53
CA VAL A 45 5.77 -0.53 4.87
C VAL A 45 4.38 -1.13 4.88
N ILE A 46 4.12 -1.96 5.88
CA ILE A 46 2.80 -2.48 6.21
C ILE A 46 2.32 -1.84 7.52
N ALA A 47 1.09 -1.30 7.51
CA ALA A 47 0.41 -0.84 8.71
C ALA A 47 -0.74 -1.78 9.07
N ASP A 48 -0.75 -2.32 10.28
CA ASP A 48 -1.87 -3.08 10.84
C ASP A 48 -1.79 -3.02 12.37
N PRO A 49 -2.89 -2.80 13.11
CA PRO A 49 -2.83 -2.74 14.57
C PRO A 49 -2.41 -4.05 15.23
N VAL A 50 -2.61 -5.20 14.56
CA VAL A 50 -2.32 -6.53 15.12
C VAL A 50 -0.85 -6.91 14.90
N PRO A 51 -0.04 -7.10 15.97
CA PRO A 51 1.39 -7.40 15.84
C PRO A 51 1.71 -8.63 15.00
N SER A 52 0.98 -9.73 15.20
CA SER A 52 1.24 -10.98 14.48
C SER A 52 1.04 -10.84 12.96
N ARG A 53 0.11 -9.99 12.52
CA ARG A 53 -0.08 -9.73 11.08
C ARG A 53 1.07 -8.93 10.48
N ARG A 54 1.63 -7.99 11.24
CA ARG A 54 2.80 -7.21 10.83
C ARG A 54 4.03 -8.09 10.69
N GLU A 55 4.29 -8.93 11.69
CA GLU A 55 5.39 -9.91 11.69
C GLU A 55 5.25 -10.87 10.50
N GLU A 56 4.06 -11.42 10.30
CA GLU A 56 3.74 -12.28 9.18
C GLU A 56 4.00 -11.58 7.83
N ALA A 57 3.66 -10.30 7.72
CA ALA A 57 3.80 -9.55 6.49
C ALA A 57 5.27 -9.33 6.11
N VAL A 58 6.10 -8.95 7.07
CA VAL A 58 7.55 -8.84 6.88
C VAL A 58 8.12 -10.20 6.48
N ALA A 59 7.82 -11.26 7.25
CA ALA A 59 8.39 -12.58 7.03
C ALA A 59 7.95 -13.24 5.71
N ARG A 60 6.68 -13.10 5.31
CA ARG A 60 6.12 -13.81 4.14
C ARG A 60 6.13 -12.97 2.87
N PHE A 61 5.79 -11.69 2.98
CA PHE A 61 5.67 -10.82 1.81
C PHE A 61 6.96 -10.05 1.52
N GLY A 62 7.83 -9.85 2.51
CA GLY A 62 9.08 -9.11 2.35
C GLY A 62 8.87 -7.61 2.39
N PHE A 63 8.00 -7.14 3.28
CA PHE A 63 7.95 -5.70 3.62
C PHE A 63 9.24 -5.29 4.34
N ASP A 64 9.80 -4.13 4.00
CA ASP A 64 11.02 -3.64 4.63
C ASP A 64 10.81 -3.31 6.12
N HIS A 65 9.65 -2.71 6.44
CA HIS A 65 9.27 -2.33 7.80
C HIS A 65 7.77 -2.56 8.06
N SER A 66 7.39 -2.55 9.33
CA SER A 66 5.98 -2.59 9.74
C SER A 66 5.71 -1.65 10.89
N VAL A 67 4.55 -0.98 10.87
CA VAL A 67 4.13 0.00 11.88
C VAL A 67 2.72 -0.30 12.37
N ALA A 68 2.38 0.14 13.58
CA ALA A 68 1.05 -0.06 14.13
C ALA A 68 0.06 1.02 13.66
N ASP A 69 0.50 2.28 13.61
CA ASP A 69 -0.32 3.40 13.10
C ASP A 69 -0.09 3.59 11.60
N TRP A 70 -1.18 3.68 10.85
CA TRP A 70 -1.14 3.89 9.42
C TRP A 70 -0.65 5.29 9.02
N ARG A 71 -0.74 6.28 9.93
CA ARG A 71 -0.21 7.63 9.68
C ARG A 71 1.30 7.60 9.50
N GLU A 72 2.00 6.81 10.30
CA GLU A 72 3.44 6.58 10.16
C GLU A 72 3.80 5.96 8.80
N ALA A 73 2.95 5.07 8.27
CA ALA A 73 3.16 4.44 6.97
C ALA A 73 3.05 5.44 5.80
N ILE A 74 2.16 6.42 5.89
CA ILE A 74 2.02 7.47 4.87
C ILE A 74 3.25 8.40 4.86
N GLU A 75 3.78 8.70 6.04
CA GLU A 75 4.95 9.56 6.22
C GLU A 75 6.28 8.84 5.94
N THR A 76 6.25 7.51 5.78
CA THR A 76 7.45 6.70 5.58
C THR A 76 8.20 7.13 4.30
N PRO A 77 9.50 7.47 4.40
CA PRO A 77 10.31 7.83 3.25
C PRO A 77 10.34 6.73 2.17
N GLY A 78 10.23 7.15 0.91
CA GLY A 78 10.24 6.25 -0.23
C GLY A 78 8.93 5.48 -0.45
N VAL A 79 7.82 5.87 0.19
CA VAL A 79 6.46 5.46 -0.19
C VAL A 79 5.92 6.41 -1.26
N ASP A 80 5.48 5.85 -2.39
CA ASP A 80 4.91 6.56 -3.54
C ASP A 80 3.40 6.26 -3.72
N VAL A 81 2.98 5.06 -3.34
CA VAL A 81 1.61 4.56 -3.44
C VAL A 81 1.15 4.01 -2.11
N VAL A 82 -0.08 4.35 -1.71
CA VAL A 82 -0.76 3.83 -0.52
C VAL A 82 -1.95 2.96 -0.94
N VAL A 83 -1.95 1.72 -0.48
CA VAL A 83 -3.03 0.75 -0.69
C VAL A 83 -3.88 0.71 0.58
N VAL A 84 -5.10 1.23 0.49
CA VAL A 84 -6.07 1.25 1.59
C VAL A 84 -6.89 -0.03 1.54
N ALA A 85 -6.57 -0.97 2.44
CA ALA A 85 -7.23 -2.27 2.61
C ALA A 85 -7.74 -2.46 4.04
N THR A 86 -8.15 -1.36 4.68
CA THR A 86 -8.72 -1.29 6.03
C THR A 86 -10.20 -1.70 6.04
N PRO A 87 -10.90 -1.70 7.18
CA PRO A 87 -12.35 -1.74 7.20
C PRO A 87 -12.97 -0.48 6.54
N ASN A 88 -14.13 -0.63 5.90
CA ASN A 88 -14.80 0.42 5.13
C ASN A 88 -14.94 1.78 5.86
N ALA A 89 -15.03 1.77 7.19
CA ALA A 89 -15.17 2.97 8.00
C ALA A 89 -13.94 3.88 8.00
N GLU A 90 -12.77 3.33 7.69
CA GLU A 90 -11.49 4.04 7.71
C GLU A 90 -11.03 4.45 6.30
N HIS A 91 -11.68 3.94 5.24
CA HIS A 91 -11.23 4.15 3.86
C HIS A 91 -11.07 5.62 3.51
N ALA A 92 -12.10 6.44 3.76
CA ALA A 92 -12.09 7.86 3.41
C ALA A 92 -11.00 8.63 4.18
N GLU A 93 -10.87 8.41 5.49
CA GLU A 93 -9.86 9.09 6.30
C GLU A 93 -8.44 8.78 5.80
N VAL A 94 -8.15 7.49 5.59
CA VAL A 94 -6.82 7.04 5.15
C VAL A 94 -6.53 7.53 3.72
N ALA A 95 -7.50 7.41 2.80
CA ALA A 95 -7.33 7.83 1.42
C ALA A 95 -7.10 9.34 1.29
N ILE A 96 -7.89 10.15 2.00
CA ILE A 96 -7.75 11.61 2.01
C ILE A 96 -6.40 12.01 2.61
N ALA A 97 -5.99 11.39 3.72
CA ALA A 97 -4.70 11.66 4.34
C ALA A 97 -3.52 11.31 3.40
N ALA A 98 -3.58 10.15 2.74
CA ALA A 98 -2.56 9.73 1.79
C ALA A 98 -2.47 10.68 0.58
N ALA A 99 -3.61 11.04 -0.01
CA ALA A 99 -3.69 11.98 -1.12
C ALA A 99 -3.19 13.38 -0.72
N SER A 100 -3.57 13.86 0.47
CA SER A 100 -3.10 15.14 1.03
C SER A 100 -1.60 15.14 1.30
N GLY A 101 -1.03 13.98 1.63
CA GLY A 101 0.41 13.74 1.74
C GLY A 101 1.14 13.60 0.39
N GLY A 102 0.44 13.82 -0.73
CA GLY A 102 0.99 13.73 -2.07
C GLY A 102 1.24 12.30 -2.55
N LYS A 103 0.64 11.30 -1.90
CA LYS A 103 0.77 9.89 -2.30
C LYS A 103 -0.28 9.52 -3.33
N ASN A 104 0.06 8.61 -4.24
CA ASN A 104 -0.94 7.96 -5.08
C ASN A 104 -1.78 7.01 -4.21
N VAL A 105 -3.07 6.91 -4.47
CA VAL A 105 -3.98 6.11 -3.64
C VAL A 105 -4.65 5.01 -4.45
N PHE A 106 -4.54 3.78 -3.98
CA PHE A 106 -5.42 2.67 -4.33
C PHE A 106 -6.34 2.41 -3.14
N CYS A 107 -7.64 2.63 -3.28
CA CYS A 107 -8.60 2.36 -2.21
C CYS A 107 -9.46 1.14 -2.53
N GLU A 108 -9.58 0.22 -1.57
CA GLU A 108 -10.55 -0.88 -1.67
C GLU A 108 -11.99 -0.38 -1.76
N LYS A 109 -12.84 -1.25 -2.33
CA LYS A 109 -14.28 -1.00 -2.40
C LYS A 109 -14.97 -1.40 -1.10
N PRO A 110 -16.03 -0.68 -0.69
CA PRO A 110 -16.47 0.62 -1.20
C PRO A 110 -15.54 1.75 -0.73
N VAL A 111 -15.33 2.78 -1.55
CA VAL A 111 -14.38 3.88 -1.23
C VAL A 111 -14.83 4.70 -0.02
N GLY A 112 -16.14 4.81 0.21
CA GLY A 112 -16.73 5.33 1.44
C GLY A 112 -18.00 4.55 1.79
N ARG A 113 -18.46 4.65 3.05
CA ARG A 113 -19.72 4.03 3.50
C ARG A 113 -20.94 4.81 3.05
N THR A 114 -20.76 6.10 2.75
CA THR A 114 -21.81 7.01 2.30
C THR A 114 -21.39 7.77 1.06
N LEU A 115 -22.37 8.37 0.37
CA LEU A 115 -22.10 9.27 -0.76
C LEU A 115 -21.27 10.49 -0.32
N ALA A 116 -21.50 11.00 0.89
CA ALA A 116 -20.74 12.12 1.43
C ALA A 116 -19.26 11.76 1.62
N GLU A 117 -18.97 10.60 2.22
CA GLU A 117 -17.60 10.09 2.38
C GLU A 117 -16.93 9.82 1.03
N THR A 118 -17.67 9.34 0.03
CA THR A 118 -17.11 9.04 -1.30
C THR A 118 -16.83 10.30 -2.12
N LYS A 119 -17.55 11.40 -1.86
CA LYS A 119 -17.41 12.67 -2.59
C LYS A 119 -16.24 13.52 -2.09
N ALA A 120 -15.88 13.38 -0.82
CA ALA A 120 -14.78 14.10 -0.18
C ALA A 120 -13.43 13.71 -0.80
#